data_AF-A0A1X9SV68-F1
#
_entry.id   AF-A0A1X9SV68-F1
#
_cell.length_a   1.000
_cell.length_b   1.000
_cell.length_c   1.000
_cell.angle_alpha   90.00
_cell.angle_beta   90.00
_cell.angle_gamma   90.00
#
_symmetry.space_group_name_H-M   'P 1'
#
loop_
_entity.id
_entity.type
_entity.pdbx_description
1 polymer ?
#
loop_
_entity_poly.entity_id
_entity_poly.type
_entity_poly.pdbx_seq_one_letter_code
_entity_poly.pdbx_strand_id
1 'polypeptide(L)'
;MIKAFSLIELTFVIIILGVLLAIATPRLSFNKNDANLLKIKSDLATIQANILHQKTASLLTAKVQEPVLNSDILLSINLAKWKVEDKKLIFNEEVEFSYDSNASIKCLSPQEICKKLEL
;
A
#
# COMPACT_ATOMS: atom_id res chain seq x y z
N MET A 1 26.90 -38.70 23.09
CA MET A 1 26.86 -37.64 24.12
C MET A 1 26.42 -36.35 23.44
N ILE A 2 25.30 -35.77 23.88
CA ILE A 2 24.82 -34.49 23.33
C ILE A 2 25.56 -33.39 24.10
N LYS A 3 26.42 -32.63 23.42
CA LYS A 3 27.07 -31.46 24.00
C LYS A 3 26.01 -30.37 24.16
N ALA A 4 25.68 -30.04 25.40
CA ALA A 4 24.90 -28.85 25.72
C ALA A 4 25.78 -27.60 25.53
N PHE A 5 25.15 -26.52 25.08
CA PHE A 5 25.78 -25.22 24.93
C PHE A 5 26.20 -24.67 26.30
N SER A 6 27.37 -24.05 26.39
CA SER A 6 27.83 -23.48 27.65
C SER A 6 27.04 -22.21 27.99
N LEU A 7 26.79 -21.97 29.28
CA LEU A 7 26.10 -20.76 29.76
C LEU A 7 26.82 -19.47 29.31
N ILE A 8 28.14 -19.51 29.21
CA ILE A 8 28.94 -18.36 28.74
C ILE A 8 28.68 -18.07 27.26
N GLU A 9 28.55 -19.12 26.44
CA GLU A 9 28.30 -18.99 25.01
C GLU A 9 26.89 -18.43 24.78
N LEU A 10 25.89 -18.89 25.55
CA LEU A 10 24.52 -18.38 25.47
C LEU A 10 24.45 -16.89 25.79
N THR A 11 25.15 -16.47 26.85
CA THR A 11 25.19 -15.07 27.26
C THR A 11 25.82 -14.19 26.19
N PHE A 12 26.92 -14.65 25.58
CA PHE A 12 27.59 -13.91 24.51
C PHE A 12 26.68 -13.71 23.29
N VAL A 13 25.91 -14.73 22.90
CA VAL A 13 24.94 -14.63 21.80
C VAL A 13 23.84 -13.61 22.09
N ILE A 14 23.26 -13.62 23.30
CA ILE A 14 22.18 -12.69 23.66
C ILE A 14 22.68 -11.24 23.68
N ILE A 15 23.91 -10.99 24.16
CA ILE A 15 24.51 -9.65 24.14
C ILE A 15 24.67 -9.15 22.69
N ILE A 16 25.20 -9.99 21.81
CA ILE A 16 25.37 -9.63 20.39
C ILE A 16 24.01 -9.35 19.74
N LEU A 17 23.01 -10.22 19.96
CA LEU A 17 21.66 -10.01 19.46
C LEU A 17 21.03 -8.72 20.00
N GLY A 18 21.27 -8.37 21.26
CA GLY A 18 20.79 -7.13 21.86
C GLY A 18 21.35 -5.88 21.17
N VAL A 19 22.65 -5.87 20.87
CA VAL A 19 23.29 -4.76 20.15
C VAL A 19 22.77 -4.66 18.71
N LEU A 20 22.64 -5.80 18.02
CA LEU A 20 22.11 -5.84 16.65
C LEU A 20 20.66 -5.34 16.60
N LEU A 21 19.81 -5.78 17.54
CA LEU A 21 18.43 -5.35 17.65
C LEU A 21 18.32 -3.84 17.87
N ALA A 22 19.13 -3.28 18.79
CA ALA A 22 19.12 -1.85 19.08
C ALA A 22 19.37 -0.98 17.82
N ILE A 23 20.24 -1.43 16.93
CA ILE A 23 20.56 -0.73 15.68
C ILE A 23 19.49 -0.99 14.60
N ALA A 24 18.93 -2.21 14.57
CA ALA A 24 17.96 -2.64 13.57
C ALA A 24 16.56 -2.04 13.77
N THR A 25 16.09 -1.92 15.02
CA THR A 25 14.72 -1.46 15.36
C THR A 25 14.34 -0.12 14.74
N PRO A 26 15.11 0.99 14.91
CA PRO A 26 14.73 2.28 14.36
C PRO A 26 14.70 2.26 12.83
N ARG A 27 15.67 1.59 12.18
CA ARG A 27 15.71 1.48 10.72
C ARG A 27 14.52 0.72 10.15
N LEU A 28 14.09 -0.35 10.83
CA LEU A 28 12.90 -1.10 10.42
C LEU A 28 11.63 -0.24 10.54
N SER A 29 11.51 0.59 11.59
CA SER A 29 10.33 1.44 11.76
C SER A 29 10.21 2.46 10.63
N PHE A 30 11.28 3.21 10.31
CA PHE A 30 11.24 4.19 9.23
C PHE A 30 10.98 3.55 7.86
N ASN A 31 11.67 2.45 7.56
CA ASN A 31 11.51 1.73 6.29
C ASN A 31 10.09 1.17 6.12
N LYS A 32 9.41 0.76 7.20
CA LYS A 32 8.02 0.29 7.13
C LYS A 32 7.05 1.41 6.74
N ASN A 33 7.24 2.60 7.30
CA ASN A 33 6.42 3.76 6.98
C ASN A 33 6.61 4.18 5.50
N ASP A 34 7.86 4.22 5.03
CA ASP A 34 8.15 4.55 3.63
C ASP A 34 7.68 3.46 2.65
N ALA A 35 7.79 2.18 3.01
CA ALA A 35 7.26 1.09 2.21
C ALA A 35 5.73 1.14 2.09
N ASN A 36 5.02 1.52 3.16
CA ASN A 36 3.56 1.69 3.11
C ASN A 36 3.17 2.85 2.17
N LEU A 37 3.91 3.95 2.20
CA LEU A 37 3.72 5.08 1.29
C LEU A 37 3.94 4.68 -0.18
N LEU A 38 5.05 4.00 -0.48
CA LEU A 38 5.35 3.51 -1.83
C LEU A 38 4.29 2.51 -2.32
N LYS A 39 3.78 1.67 -1.42
CA LYS A 39 2.69 0.75 -1.72
C LYS A 39 1.43 1.51 -2.12
N ILE A 40 1.02 2.51 -1.35
CA ILE A 40 -0.15 3.34 -1.70
C ILE A 40 0.04 3.98 -3.08
N LYS A 41 1.22 4.53 -3.38
CA LYS A 41 1.53 5.11 -4.71
C LYS A 41 1.41 4.07 -5.83
N SER A 42 1.95 2.87 -5.63
CA SER A 42 1.84 1.77 -6.59
C SER A 42 0.39 1.34 -6.79
N ASP A 43 -0.36 1.17 -5.69
CA ASP A 43 -1.76 0.77 -5.70
C ASP A 43 -2.62 1.78 -6.48
N LEU A 44 -2.39 3.09 -6.27
CA LEU A 44 -3.06 4.16 -7.01
C LEU A 44 -2.77 4.10 -8.52
N ALA A 45 -1.52 3.86 -8.93
CA ALA A 45 -1.16 3.69 -10.33
C ALA A 45 -1.87 2.46 -10.94
N THR A 46 -1.99 1.36 -10.20
CA THR A 46 -2.76 0.18 -10.62
C THR A 46 -4.24 0.49 -10.78
N ILE A 47 -4.85 1.26 -9.87
CA ILE A 47 -6.25 1.69 -9.98
C ILE A 47 -6.46 2.54 -11.24
N GLN A 48 -5.59 3.51 -11.52
CA GLN A 48 -5.66 4.33 -12.73
C GLN A 48 -5.56 3.47 -14.00
N ALA A 49 -4.60 2.54 -14.04
CA ALA A 49 -4.45 1.62 -15.16
C ALA A 49 -5.71 0.75 -15.38
N ASN A 50 -6.35 0.30 -14.29
CA ASN A 50 -7.59 -0.47 -14.37
C ASN A 50 -8.75 0.35 -14.97
N ILE A 51 -8.92 1.60 -14.51
CA ILE A 51 -9.93 2.53 -15.04
C ILE A 51 -9.72 2.75 -16.55
N LEU A 52 -8.47 3.01 -16.96
CA LEU A 52 -8.12 3.20 -18.37
C LEU A 52 -8.35 1.92 -19.20
N HIS A 53 -8.04 0.76 -18.65
CA HIS A 53 -8.28 -0.53 -19.29
C HIS A 53 -9.77 -0.77 -19.51
N GLN A 54 -10.61 -0.54 -18.50
CA GLN A 54 -12.07 -0.68 -18.61
C GLN A 54 -12.66 0.30 -19.63
N LYS A 55 -12.17 1.55 -19.64
CA LYS A 55 -12.57 2.55 -20.64
C LYS A 55 -12.21 2.09 -22.04
N THR A 56 -10.99 1.60 -22.24
CA THR A 56 -10.53 1.10 -23.55
C THR A 56 -11.35 -0.11 -24.01
N ALA A 57 -11.63 -1.07 -23.13
CA ALA A 57 -12.48 -2.23 -23.45
C ALA A 57 -13.92 -1.83 -23.83
N SER A 58 -14.47 -0.81 -23.17
CA SER A 58 -15.81 -0.27 -23.45
C SER A 58 -15.85 0.43 -24.81
N LEU A 59 -14.78 1.15 -25.18
CA LEU A 59 -14.65 1.76 -26.51
C LEU A 59 -14.58 0.71 -27.63
N LEU A 60 -13.86 -0.40 -27.42
CA LEU A 60 -13.74 -1.49 -28.39
C LEU A 60 -15.08 -2.21 -28.62
N THR A 61 -15.93 -2.27 -27.60
CA THR A 61 -17.24 -2.93 -27.66
C THR A 61 -18.36 -1.99 -28.13
N ALA A 62 -18.02 -0.77 -28.57
CA ALA A 62 -18.96 0.29 -28.98
C ALA A 62 -20.03 0.60 -27.91
N LYS A 63 -19.76 0.28 -26.65
CA LYS A 63 -20.64 0.52 -25.51
C LYS A 63 -20.01 1.59 -24.63
N VAL A 64 -20.59 2.78 -24.58
CA VAL A 64 -20.12 3.86 -23.70
C VAL A 64 -20.63 3.58 -22.28
N GLN A 65 -19.91 2.72 -21.55
CA GLN A 65 -20.15 2.47 -20.13
C GLN A 65 -19.07 3.21 -19.34
N GLU A 66 -19.48 3.97 -18.31
CA GLU A 66 -18.54 4.60 -17.39
C GLU A 66 -17.76 3.51 -16.61
N PRO A 67 -16.45 3.68 -16.39
CA PRO A 67 -15.67 2.73 -15.61
C PRO A 67 -16.22 2.67 -14.18
N VAL A 68 -16.69 1.49 -13.77
CA VAL A 68 -17.21 1.28 -12.42
C VAL A 68 -16.09 0.73 -11.57
N LEU A 69 -15.87 1.34 -10.39
CA LEU A 69 -15.06 0.75 -9.33
C LEU A 69 -16.00 0.22 -8.25
N ASN A 70 -15.90 -1.07 -7.96
CA ASN A 70 -16.55 -1.72 -6.82
C ASN A 70 -15.50 -2.49 -5.99
N SER A 71 -15.91 -2.95 -4.81
CA SER A 71 -15.06 -3.74 -3.92
C SER A 71 -14.54 -5.03 -4.59
N ASP A 72 -15.33 -5.66 -5.47
CA ASP A 72 -14.94 -6.88 -6.16
C ASP A 72 -13.82 -6.66 -7.20
N ILE A 73 -13.89 -5.56 -7.95
CA ILE A 73 -12.83 -5.15 -8.87
C ILE A 73 -11.55 -4.86 -8.09
N LEU A 74 -11.63 -4.18 -6.94
CA LEU A 74 -10.46 -3.94 -6.09
C LEU A 74 -9.84 -5.24 -5.56
N LEU A 75 -10.66 -6.24 -5.22
CA LEU A 75 -10.19 -7.54 -4.79
C LEU A 75 -9.49 -8.30 -5.94
N SER A 76 -9.99 -8.16 -7.17
CA SER A 76 -9.41 -8.77 -8.37
C SER A 76 -8.02 -8.21 -8.74
N ILE A 77 -7.74 -6.97 -8.34
CA ILE A 77 -6.43 -6.32 -8.49
C ILE A 77 -5.57 -6.39 -7.22
N ASN A 78 -5.90 -7.29 -6.27
CA ASN A 78 -5.17 -7.51 -5.01
C ASN A 78 -5.07 -6.26 -4.11
N LEU A 79 -6.10 -5.41 -4.15
CA LEU A 79 -6.22 -4.20 -3.35
C LEU A 79 -7.18 -4.41 -2.17
N ALA A 80 -7.01 -5.52 -1.43
CA ALA A 80 -7.90 -5.92 -0.33
C ALA A 80 -7.98 -4.91 0.84
N LYS A 81 -7.05 -3.96 0.92
CA LYS A 81 -7.03 -2.89 1.95
C LYS A 81 -7.83 -1.64 1.56
N TRP A 82 -8.33 -1.59 0.33
CA TRP A 82 -9.03 -0.44 -0.21
C TRP A 82 -10.54 -0.71 -0.23
N LYS A 83 -11.32 0.24 0.29
CA LYS A 83 -12.80 0.23 0.24
C LYS A 83 -13.25 1.33 -0.72
N VAL A 84 -14.31 1.09 -1.50
CA VAL A 84 -14.94 2.11 -2.36
C VAL A 84 -16.27 2.51 -1.74
N GLU A 85 -16.46 3.80 -1.51
CA GLU A 85 -17.74 4.37 -1.07
C GLU A 85 -17.99 5.67 -1.86
N ASP A 86 -19.07 5.73 -2.63
CA ASP A 86 -19.51 6.91 -3.43
C ASP A 86 -18.38 7.73 -4.11
N LYS A 87 -17.61 7.09 -5.00
CA LYS A 87 -16.47 7.67 -5.77
C LYS A 87 -15.25 8.07 -4.93
N LYS A 88 -15.21 7.64 -3.66
CA LYS A 88 -14.05 7.75 -2.77
C LYS A 88 -13.41 6.40 -2.57
N LEU A 89 -12.10 6.41 -2.53
CA LEU A 89 -11.22 5.30 -2.18
C LEU A 89 -10.73 5.53 -0.76
N ILE A 90 -11.07 4.61 0.14
CA ILE A 90 -10.66 4.63 1.54
C ILE A 90 -9.58 3.56 1.71
N PHE A 91 -8.36 3.97 2.00
CA PHE A 91 -7.28 3.04 2.35
C PHE A 91 -7.16 2.96 3.87
N ASN A 92 -7.41 1.76 4.41
CA ASN A 92 -7.18 1.43 5.82
C ASN A 92 -7.85 2.40 6.83
N GLU A 93 -8.97 3.04 6.44
CA GLU A 93 -9.79 3.94 7.28
C GLU A 93 -9.11 5.26 7.71
N GLU A 94 -7.93 5.57 7.19
CA GLU A 94 -7.15 6.78 7.57
C GLU A 94 -6.98 7.79 6.44
N VAL A 95 -7.02 7.35 5.17
CA VAL A 95 -6.77 8.22 4.02
C VAL A 95 -7.84 8.08 2.95
N GLU A 96 -8.47 9.20 2.61
CA GLU A 96 -9.48 9.31 1.57
C GLU A 96 -8.86 9.87 0.27
N PHE A 97 -9.12 9.19 -0.85
CA PHE A 97 -8.79 9.67 -2.19
C PHE A 97 -10.08 9.75 -3.01
N SER A 98 -10.32 10.89 -3.66
CA SER A 98 -11.38 11.04 -4.65
C SER A 98 -10.84 10.57 -6.00
N TYR A 99 -11.63 9.78 -6.72
CA TYR A 99 -11.31 9.38 -8.09
C TYR A 99 -12.32 10.01 -9.05
N ASP A 100 -11.83 10.63 -10.12
CA ASP A 100 -12.64 11.18 -11.20
C ASP A 100 -12.64 10.25 -12.42
N SER A 101 -13.75 10.22 -13.18
CA SER A 101 -13.94 9.41 -14.40
C SER A 101 -12.85 9.62 -15.46
N ASN A 102 -12.07 10.71 -15.38
CA ASN A 102 -10.88 10.98 -16.19
C ASN A 102 -9.57 10.35 -15.67
N ALA A 103 -9.65 9.36 -14.77
CA ALA A 103 -8.52 8.68 -14.12
C ALA A 103 -7.61 9.61 -13.27
N SER A 104 -8.05 10.85 -13.00
CA SER A 104 -7.36 11.76 -12.10
C SER A 104 -7.74 11.42 -10.65
N ILE A 105 -6.77 10.97 -9.87
CA ILE A 105 -6.95 10.67 -8.44
C ILE A 105 -6.55 11.91 -7.64
N LYS A 106 -7.52 12.55 -6.99
CA LYS A 106 -7.29 13.68 -6.09
C LYS A 106 -7.21 13.17 -4.66
N CYS A 107 -6.12 13.46 -3.96
CA CYS A 107 -6.03 13.14 -2.54
C CYS A 107 -6.88 14.11 -1.71
N LEU A 108 -7.70 13.59 -0.81
CA LEU A 108 -8.51 14.38 0.13
C LEU A 108 -7.96 14.35 1.58
N SER A 109 -6.93 13.53 1.81
CA SER A 109 -6.18 13.33 3.06
C SER A 109 -5.28 14.55 3.42
N PRO A 110 -4.75 14.70 4.65
CA PRO A 110 -3.89 15.83 5.03
C PRO A 110 -2.72 16.04 4.05
N GLN A 111 -2.42 17.31 3.72
CA GLN A 111 -1.48 17.69 2.65
C GLN A 111 -0.08 17.06 2.76
N GLU A 112 0.40 16.67 3.94
CA GLU A 112 1.72 16.04 4.10
C GLU A 112 1.81 14.68 3.40
N ILE A 113 0.76 13.86 3.48
CA ILE A 113 0.73 12.54 2.83
C ILE A 113 0.65 12.75 1.31
N CYS A 114 -0.17 13.69 0.85
CA CYS A 114 -0.31 14.04 -0.57
C CYS A 114 0.99 14.58 -1.16
N LYS A 115 1.70 15.44 -0.42
CA LYS A 115 2.98 16.01 -0.82
C LYS A 115 4.09 14.96 -0.87
N LYS A 116 4.04 13.95 0.01
CA LYS A 116 4.97 12.81 0.01
C LYS A 116 4.64 11.76 -1.06
N LEU A 117 3.41 11.73 -1.58
CA LEU A 117 3.02 10.87 -2.71
C LEU A 117 3.45 11.43 -4.08
N GLU A 118 3.69 12.74 -4.20
CA GLU A 118 3.93 13.44 -5.48
C GLU A 118 2.86 13.08 -6.54
N LEU A 119 1.59 13.32 -6.20
CA LEU A 119 0.46 13.27 -7.15
C LEU A 119 0.24 14.62 -7.81
#